data_AF-A0A939XAH6-F1
#
_entry.id   AF-A0A939XAH6-F1
#
_cell.length_a   1.000
_cell.length_b   1.000
_cell.length_c   1.000
_cell.angle_alpha   90.00
_cell.angle_beta   90.00
_cell.angle_gamma   90.00
#
_symmetry.space_group_name_H-M   'P 1'
#
loop_
_entity.id
_entity.type
_entity.pdbx_description
1 polymer ?
#
loop_
_entity_poly.entity_id
_entity_poly.type
_entity_poly.pdbx_seq_one_letter_code
_entity_poly.pdbx_strand_id
1 'polypeptide(L)'
;MNKIYKLFTIGVLCVAMFAGGLSAKKPHKRPMPPKQGVERPMPPEDGKMPPECEMHHHGMPMHGQQPVTFQSNQICFIPEMQAYVVVDSTDCAIDLVERDEAGNMKLIGRHVTDSLYKRHDLKNIHRPKSVWVLGDKIIYLASSAKDSAHIGILSMEPEPAKEGEHADKLCYAFGKEKSYFGLHFNAYAFDINPMAKEITVVGTNALGYSIAVVDLTNFPEELSFKGEPYNYHKKKQSEVIADQDPYGLGLTVVAVSVVFIALISVCLIMLGYGSAIRSWNEKRKKKDEAKKQSGTGRTGDNGGQPAEAGSQQSVDGDVYAAIATAIYLYNEELHDDEDMVITIQNVERTWTPWNDKRFNMNQYFNKK
;
A
#
# COMPACT_ATOMS: atom_id res chain seq x y z
N MET A 1 22.86 -37.93 0.60
CA MET A 1 22.25 -36.58 0.61
C MET A 1 20.73 -36.60 0.82
N ASN A 2 19.97 -37.55 0.29
CA ASN A 2 18.48 -37.51 0.28
C ASN A 2 17.75 -37.63 1.64
N LYS A 3 18.36 -38.15 2.72
CA LYS A 3 17.67 -38.29 4.02
C LYS A 3 17.65 -37.00 4.86
N ILE A 4 18.67 -36.15 4.72
CA ILE A 4 18.78 -34.88 5.45
C ILE A 4 17.87 -33.82 4.82
N TYR A 5 17.82 -33.76 3.47
CA TYR A 5 16.86 -32.92 2.78
C TYR A 5 15.41 -33.31 3.08
N LYS A 6 15.09 -34.61 3.25
CA LYS A 6 13.76 -35.06 3.66
C LYS A 6 13.39 -34.63 5.08
N LEU A 7 14.33 -34.62 6.02
CA LEU A 7 14.09 -34.13 7.39
C LEU A 7 13.90 -32.60 7.42
N PHE A 8 14.68 -31.87 6.61
CA PHE A 8 14.54 -30.42 6.48
C PHE A 8 13.24 -30.02 5.78
N THR A 9 12.84 -30.74 4.72
CA THR A 9 11.55 -30.47 4.05
C THR A 9 10.36 -30.88 4.91
N ILE A 10 10.43 -31.96 5.70
CA ILE A 10 9.38 -32.31 6.66
C ILE A 10 9.26 -31.26 7.78
N GLY A 11 10.39 -30.72 8.26
CA GLY A 11 10.39 -29.63 9.25
C GLY A 11 9.78 -28.33 8.72
N VAL A 12 10.14 -27.92 7.50
CA VAL A 12 9.58 -26.73 6.84
C VAL A 12 8.10 -26.94 6.46
N LEU A 13 7.70 -28.15 6.05
CA LEU A 13 6.32 -28.48 5.75
C LEU A 13 5.43 -28.52 7.01
N CYS A 14 5.95 -28.94 8.16
CA CYS A 14 5.21 -28.90 9.43
C CYS A 14 4.94 -27.47 9.92
N VAL A 15 5.89 -26.54 9.72
CA VAL A 15 5.70 -25.11 10.04
C VAL A 15 4.68 -24.48 9.08
N ALA A 16 4.70 -24.85 7.80
CA ALA A 16 3.69 -24.41 6.83
C ALA A 16 2.28 -24.98 7.11
N MET A 17 2.17 -26.23 7.58
CA MET A 17 0.88 -26.82 7.94
C MET A 17 0.29 -26.28 9.24
N PHE A 18 1.10 -25.85 10.21
CA PHE A 18 0.59 -25.17 11.40
C PHE A 18 0.09 -23.75 11.11
N ALA A 19 0.66 -23.07 10.11
CA ALA A 19 0.15 -21.78 9.62
C ALA A 19 -1.13 -21.93 8.78
N GLY A 20 -1.34 -23.08 8.11
CA GLY A 20 -2.53 -23.36 7.30
C GLY A 20 -3.69 -24.06 8.05
N GLY A 21 -3.51 -24.38 9.33
CA GLY A 21 -4.43 -25.24 10.11
C GLY A 21 -5.51 -24.53 10.92
N LEU A 22 -5.68 -23.21 10.82
CA LEU A 22 -6.82 -22.50 11.41
C LEU A 22 -8.01 -22.54 10.44
N SER A 23 -8.54 -23.75 10.26
CA SER A 23 -9.86 -23.96 9.68
C SER A 23 -10.91 -23.26 10.55
N ALA A 24 -11.69 -22.38 9.93
CA ALA A 24 -12.74 -21.58 10.54
C ALA A 24 -13.72 -22.46 11.34
N LYS A 25 -13.55 -22.50 12.68
CA LYS A 25 -14.60 -22.96 13.58
C LYS A 25 -15.72 -21.92 13.58
N LYS A 26 -16.90 -22.31 13.10
CA LYS A 26 -18.15 -21.54 13.27
C LYS A 26 -18.30 -21.12 14.73
N PRO A 27 -18.70 -19.87 15.03
CA PRO A 27 -18.80 -19.40 16.39
C PRO A 27 -19.90 -20.17 17.15
N HIS A 28 -19.50 -20.84 18.21
CA HIS A 28 -20.38 -21.46 19.18
C HIS A 28 -20.97 -20.34 20.06
N LYS A 29 -22.30 -20.11 19.98
CA LYS A 29 -23.01 -19.20 20.88
C LYS A 29 -22.87 -19.72 22.31
N ARG A 30 -22.17 -18.99 23.18
CA ARG A 30 -22.26 -19.13 24.64
C ARG A 30 -22.81 -17.84 25.26
N PRO A 31 -23.63 -17.95 26.31
CA PRO A 31 -24.31 -16.82 26.90
C PRO A 31 -23.33 -15.91 27.65
N MET A 32 -23.60 -14.60 27.61
CA MET A 32 -22.78 -13.56 28.26
C MET A 32 -22.92 -13.60 29.79
N PRO A 33 -21.87 -13.24 30.57
CA PRO A 33 -21.98 -12.98 32.00
C PRO A 33 -22.69 -11.63 32.28
N PRO A 34 -23.25 -11.43 33.49
CA PRO A 34 -24.09 -10.28 33.79
C PRO A 34 -23.29 -8.97 33.85
N LYS A 35 -23.83 -7.91 33.25
CA LYS A 35 -23.26 -6.56 33.23
C LYS A 35 -23.42 -5.90 34.60
N GLN A 36 -22.32 -5.48 35.23
CA GLN A 36 -22.36 -4.49 36.32
C GLN A 36 -22.61 -3.08 35.73
N GLY A 37 -23.39 -2.30 36.47
CA GLY A 37 -24.19 -1.19 35.99
C GLY A 37 -23.43 0.09 35.60
N VAL A 38 -23.94 0.71 34.55
CA VAL A 38 -23.90 2.16 34.34
C VAL A 38 -25.35 2.55 34.02
N GLU A 39 -25.93 3.40 34.88
CA GLU A 39 -27.35 3.79 34.82
C GLU A 39 -27.69 4.45 33.47
N ARG A 40 -28.77 3.99 32.85
CA ARG A 40 -29.44 4.67 31.73
C ARG A 40 -30.75 5.25 32.26
N PRO A 41 -31.18 6.43 31.77
CA PRO A 41 -32.47 7.00 32.17
C PRO A 41 -33.61 6.06 31.75
N MET A 42 -34.59 5.90 32.65
CA MET A 42 -35.68 4.94 32.54
C MET A 42 -36.61 5.27 31.34
N PRO A 43 -37.02 4.27 30.54
CA PRO A 43 -38.11 4.41 29.59
C PRO A 43 -39.48 4.34 30.31
N PRO A 44 -40.55 4.87 29.71
CA PRO A 44 -41.89 4.83 30.30
C PRO A 44 -42.41 3.39 30.41
N GLU A 45 -43.07 3.10 31.52
CA GLU A 45 -43.78 1.85 31.80
C GLU A 45 -44.95 1.69 30.84
N ASP A 46 -44.84 0.77 29.88
CA ASP A 46 -45.99 0.08 29.27
C ASP A 46 -45.51 -1.28 28.74
N GLY A 47 -46.03 -2.34 29.36
CA GLY A 47 -45.55 -3.71 29.23
C GLY A 47 -45.86 -4.37 27.89
N LYS A 48 -45.01 -4.15 26.87
CA LYS A 48 -44.87 -5.06 25.72
C LYS A 48 -43.41 -5.34 25.42
N MET A 49 -43.06 -6.63 25.52
CA MET A 49 -41.77 -7.22 25.12
C MET A 49 -41.50 -6.88 23.64
N PRO A 50 -40.33 -6.35 23.26
CA PRO A 50 -40.01 -6.18 21.85
C PRO A 50 -39.88 -7.58 21.21
N PRO A 51 -40.47 -7.81 20.03
CA PRO A 51 -40.39 -9.12 19.38
C PRO A 51 -38.95 -9.47 19.04
N GLU A 52 -38.61 -10.75 19.21
CA GLU A 52 -37.38 -11.37 18.71
C GLU A 52 -37.13 -10.91 17.27
N CYS A 53 -35.87 -10.56 16.96
CA CYS A 53 -35.44 -10.35 15.58
C CYS A 53 -35.53 -11.68 14.81
N GLU A 54 -36.73 -12.02 14.36
CA GLU A 54 -36.92 -12.77 13.14
C GLU A 54 -36.23 -11.98 12.03
N MET A 55 -35.42 -12.66 11.22
CA MET A 55 -34.89 -12.08 9.99
C MET A 55 -36.06 -11.87 9.02
N HIS A 56 -36.84 -10.82 9.25
CA HIS A 56 -37.78 -10.31 8.27
C HIS A 56 -36.99 -9.97 7.01
N HIS A 57 -37.30 -10.68 5.94
CA HIS A 57 -37.00 -10.23 4.58
C HIS A 57 -37.76 -8.92 4.38
N HIS A 58 -37.18 -7.81 4.84
CA HIS A 58 -37.73 -6.49 4.63
C HIS A 58 -37.62 -6.18 3.13
N GLY A 59 -38.78 -6.29 2.48
CA GLY A 59 -39.25 -5.40 1.42
C GLY A 59 -38.28 -5.16 0.26
N MET A 60 -38.60 -5.76 -0.88
CA MET A 60 -38.24 -5.23 -2.19
C MET A 60 -38.51 -3.71 -2.24
N PRO A 61 -37.67 -2.90 -2.92
CA PRO A 61 -37.81 -1.45 -2.91
C PRO A 61 -39.19 -1.03 -3.40
N MET A 62 -39.73 -0.05 -2.67
CA MET A 62 -41.02 0.61 -2.86
C MET A 62 -41.31 0.89 -4.35
N HIS A 63 -42.51 0.50 -4.77
CA HIS A 63 -43.09 0.88 -6.05
C HIS A 63 -43.27 2.41 -6.08
N GLY A 64 -42.41 3.14 -6.81
CA GLY A 64 -42.66 4.55 -7.16
C GLY A 64 -41.48 5.53 -7.11
N GLN A 65 -40.34 5.19 -6.50
CA GLN A 65 -39.13 6.01 -6.57
C GLN A 65 -38.04 5.24 -7.30
N GLN A 66 -37.59 5.79 -8.44
CA GLN A 66 -36.42 5.26 -9.13
C GLN A 66 -35.19 5.42 -8.22
N PRO A 67 -34.29 4.43 -8.18
CA PRO A 67 -33.04 4.56 -7.45
C PRO A 67 -32.24 5.75 -8.02
N VAL A 68 -31.57 6.49 -7.15
CA VAL A 68 -30.61 7.54 -7.54
C VAL A 68 -29.47 6.85 -8.32
N THR A 69 -29.36 7.12 -9.61
CA THR A 69 -28.38 6.43 -10.47
C THR A 69 -27.09 7.23 -10.52
N PHE A 70 -26.10 6.82 -9.71
CA PHE A 70 -24.72 7.29 -9.87
C PHE A 70 -24.09 6.64 -11.11
N GLN A 71 -24.42 7.14 -12.30
CA GLN A 71 -23.65 6.80 -13.49
C GLN A 71 -22.27 7.46 -13.37
N SER A 72 -21.21 6.77 -13.79
CA SER A 72 -19.88 7.38 -13.91
C SER A 72 -19.94 8.40 -15.04
N ASN A 73 -20.42 9.60 -14.75
CA ASN A 73 -20.71 10.64 -15.72
C ASN A 73 -19.42 11.33 -16.15
N GLN A 74 -18.51 10.58 -16.75
CA GLN A 74 -17.35 11.15 -17.44
C GLN A 74 -17.72 11.66 -18.83
N ILE A 75 -18.95 11.39 -19.27
CA ILE A 75 -19.52 11.88 -20.51
C ILE A 75 -20.97 12.31 -20.27
N CYS A 76 -21.38 13.42 -20.87
CA CYS A 76 -22.77 13.86 -20.88
C CYS A 76 -23.11 14.32 -22.30
N PHE A 77 -24.25 13.88 -22.83
CA PHE A 77 -24.72 14.28 -24.15
C PHE A 77 -25.68 15.46 -24.02
N ILE A 78 -25.50 16.48 -24.87
CA ILE A 78 -26.34 17.67 -24.98
C ILE A 78 -27.14 17.56 -26.29
N PRO A 79 -28.43 17.17 -26.22
CA PRO A 79 -29.24 16.95 -27.43
C PRO A 79 -29.41 18.21 -28.28
N GLU A 80 -29.53 19.37 -27.65
CA GLU A 80 -29.78 20.67 -28.31
C GLU A 80 -28.63 21.07 -29.24
N MET A 81 -27.39 20.68 -28.91
CA MET A 81 -26.19 21.01 -29.67
C MET A 81 -25.61 19.82 -30.44
N GLN A 82 -26.20 18.62 -30.32
CA GLN A 82 -25.59 17.37 -30.79
C GLN A 82 -24.13 17.22 -30.30
N ALA A 83 -23.85 17.67 -29.08
CA ALA A 83 -22.51 17.75 -28.51
C ALA A 83 -22.34 16.85 -27.29
N TYR A 84 -21.11 16.48 -26.99
CA TYR A 84 -20.72 15.69 -25.84
C TYR A 84 -19.78 16.49 -24.96
N VAL A 85 -20.07 16.56 -23.68
CA VAL A 85 -19.13 17.01 -22.65
C VAL A 85 -18.39 15.78 -22.17
N VAL A 86 -17.06 15.77 -22.30
CA VAL A 86 -16.20 14.62 -21.98
C VAL A 86 -15.14 15.03 -20.98
N VAL A 87 -14.90 14.18 -19.99
CA VAL A 87 -13.79 14.32 -19.05
C VAL A 87 -12.54 13.67 -19.65
N ASP A 88 -11.54 14.49 -19.97
CA ASP A 88 -10.20 14.02 -20.30
C ASP A 88 -9.38 13.87 -19.01
N SER A 89 -9.23 12.62 -18.57
CA SER A 89 -8.45 12.30 -17.38
C SER A 89 -6.93 12.42 -17.56
N THR A 90 -6.44 12.42 -18.82
CA THR A 90 -5.02 12.53 -19.13
C THR A 90 -4.54 13.97 -19.07
N ASP A 91 -5.28 14.87 -19.73
CA ASP A 91 -4.98 16.31 -19.74
C ASP A 91 -5.63 17.07 -18.56
N CYS A 92 -6.36 16.36 -17.68
CA CYS A 92 -7.12 16.96 -16.58
C CYS A 92 -8.03 18.09 -17.06
N ALA A 93 -8.75 17.82 -18.16
CA ALA A 93 -9.56 18.78 -18.86
C ALA A 93 -11.00 18.28 -19.04
N ILE A 94 -11.89 19.21 -19.34
CA ILE A 94 -13.26 18.97 -19.75
C ILE A 94 -13.37 19.47 -21.18
N ASP A 95 -13.66 18.58 -22.09
CA ASP A 95 -13.74 18.84 -23.53
C ASP A 95 -15.21 18.86 -23.96
N LEU A 96 -15.55 19.81 -24.83
CA LEU A 96 -16.84 19.92 -25.49
C LEU A 96 -16.67 19.55 -26.96
N VAL A 97 -17.26 18.43 -27.37
CA VAL A 97 -17.07 17.83 -28.69
C VAL A 97 -18.40 17.79 -29.43
N GLU A 98 -18.49 18.50 -30.56
CA GLU A 98 -19.64 18.47 -31.47
C GLU A 98 -19.58 17.23 -32.36
N ARG A 99 -20.75 16.69 -32.70
CA ARG A 99 -20.90 15.79 -33.83
C ARG A 99 -21.48 16.55 -35.03
N ASP A 100 -20.68 16.66 -36.09
CA ASP A 100 -21.11 17.27 -37.35
C ASP A 100 -22.11 16.34 -38.10
N GLU A 101 -22.85 16.89 -39.06
CA GLU A 101 -23.90 16.15 -39.81
C GLU A 101 -23.34 14.92 -40.55
N ALA A 102 -22.07 14.98 -40.97
CA ALA A 102 -21.36 13.86 -41.60
C ALA A 102 -20.90 12.77 -40.61
N GLY A 103 -21.13 12.95 -39.30
CA GLY A 103 -20.71 12.03 -38.25
C GLY A 103 -19.27 12.22 -37.75
N ASN A 104 -18.58 13.27 -38.20
CA ASN A 104 -17.26 13.64 -37.71
C ASN A 104 -17.36 14.35 -36.34
N MET A 105 -16.38 14.15 -35.48
CA MET A 105 -16.30 14.80 -34.17
C MET A 105 -15.36 16.01 -34.23
N LYS A 106 -15.80 17.18 -33.77
CA LYS A 106 -14.99 18.42 -33.71
C LYS A 106 -14.93 18.92 -32.27
N LEU A 107 -13.72 19.19 -31.77
CA LEU A 107 -13.54 19.86 -30.48
C LEU A 107 -13.93 21.34 -30.61
N ILE A 108 -14.92 21.79 -29.85
CA ILE A 108 -15.40 23.18 -29.85
C ILE A 108 -14.82 23.96 -28.67
N GLY A 109 -14.63 23.30 -27.53
CA GLY A 109 -14.13 23.92 -26.32
C GLY A 109 -13.32 22.95 -25.46
N ARG A 110 -12.34 23.49 -24.73
CA ARG A 110 -11.55 22.76 -23.74
C ARG A 110 -11.37 23.62 -22.50
N HIS A 111 -11.69 23.08 -21.33
CA HIS A 111 -11.51 23.72 -20.04
C HIS A 111 -10.57 22.89 -19.16
N VAL A 112 -9.46 23.47 -18.71
CA VAL A 112 -8.46 22.77 -17.88
C VAL A 112 -8.69 23.09 -16.39
N THR A 113 -9.00 22.06 -15.59
CA THR A 113 -9.36 22.23 -14.17
C THR A 113 -8.16 22.57 -13.27
N ASP A 114 -6.93 22.41 -13.76
CA ASP A 114 -5.70 22.74 -13.02
C ASP A 114 -5.48 24.26 -12.84
N SER A 115 -6.23 25.09 -13.57
CA SER A 115 -6.05 26.55 -13.57
C SER A 115 -6.48 27.26 -12.28
N LEU A 116 -7.21 26.57 -11.39
CA LEU A 116 -7.84 27.15 -10.19
C LEU A 116 -6.89 27.85 -9.21
N TYR A 117 -5.58 27.55 -9.23
CA TYR A 117 -4.65 28.09 -8.22
C TYR A 117 -3.37 28.74 -8.77
N LYS A 118 -3.18 28.82 -10.10
CA LYS A 118 -1.89 29.26 -10.69
C LYS A 118 -0.66 28.56 -10.08
N ARG A 119 -0.84 27.34 -9.53
CA ARG A 119 0.20 26.55 -8.90
C ARG A 119 0.47 25.35 -9.79
N HIS A 120 1.60 25.35 -10.48
CA HIS A 120 2.14 24.17 -11.17
C HIS A 120 2.71 23.14 -10.17
N ASP A 121 2.03 22.92 -9.04
CA ASP A 121 2.44 21.91 -8.07
C ASP A 121 1.66 20.62 -8.33
N LEU A 122 2.33 19.63 -8.93
CA LEU A 122 1.81 18.29 -9.22
C LEU A 122 1.09 17.63 -8.03
N LYS A 123 1.43 18.02 -6.79
CA LYS A 123 0.79 17.49 -5.57
C LYS A 123 -0.62 18.03 -5.29
N ASN A 124 -1.02 19.16 -5.87
CA ASN A 124 -2.30 19.81 -5.56
C ASN A 124 -3.22 19.95 -6.79
N ILE A 125 -2.93 19.20 -7.87
CA ILE A 125 -3.78 19.14 -9.06
C ILE A 125 -5.15 18.57 -8.68
N HIS A 126 -6.20 19.29 -9.05
CA HIS A 126 -7.58 18.79 -8.97
C HIS A 126 -7.94 18.18 -10.32
N ARG A 127 -8.25 16.90 -10.33
CA ARG A 127 -8.59 16.17 -11.56
C ARG A 127 -10.10 16.08 -11.70
N PRO A 128 -10.67 16.35 -12.88
CA PRO A 128 -12.09 16.18 -13.11
C PRO A 128 -12.44 14.69 -12.96
N LYS A 129 -13.53 14.40 -12.26
CA LYS A 129 -14.01 13.05 -11.95
C LYS A 129 -15.33 12.74 -12.63
N SER A 130 -16.25 13.69 -12.56
CA SER A 130 -17.59 13.59 -13.13
C SER A 130 -18.05 14.97 -13.62
N VAL A 131 -18.94 14.96 -14.61
CA VAL A 131 -19.55 16.12 -15.23
C VAL A 131 -21.05 15.88 -15.37
N TRP A 132 -21.82 16.96 -15.35
CA TRP A 132 -23.24 16.96 -15.60
C TRP A 132 -23.64 18.26 -16.28
N VAL A 133 -24.71 18.22 -17.07
CA VAL A 133 -25.23 19.40 -17.76
C VAL A 133 -26.60 19.74 -17.21
N LEU A 134 -26.78 21.00 -16.81
CA LEU A 134 -28.05 21.54 -16.30
C LEU A 134 -28.37 22.83 -17.07
N GLY A 135 -29.19 22.70 -18.11
CA GLY A 135 -29.49 23.82 -19.01
C GLY A 135 -28.24 24.32 -19.74
N ASP A 136 -27.96 25.62 -19.61
CA ASP A 136 -26.80 26.30 -20.20
C ASP A 136 -25.51 26.17 -19.37
N LYS A 137 -25.52 25.35 -18.31
CA LYS A 137 -24.38 25.22 -17.38
C LYS A 137 -23.87 23.80 -17.32
N ILE A 138 -22.55 23.70 -17.26
CA ILE A 138 -21.82 22.46 -17.04
C ILE A 138 -21.35 22.48 -15.59
N ILE A 139 -21.82 21.52 -14.81
CA ILE A 139 -21.42 21.31 -13.43
C ILE A 139 -20.41 20.17 -13.46
N TYR A 140 -19.26 20.37 -12.84
CA TYR A 140 -18.25 19.33 -12.77
C TYR A 140 -17.72 19.17 -11.35
N LEU A 141 -17.26 17.96 -11.05
CA LEU A 141 -16.61 17.61 -9.80
C LEU A 141 -15.15 17.34 -10.07
N ALA A 142 -14.27 18.07 -9.40
CA ALA A 142 -12.84 17.82 -9.45
C ALA A 142 -12.29 17.50 -8.06
N SER A 143 -11.42 16.51 -7.99
CA SER A 143 -10.87 15.99 -6.73
C SER A 143 -9.35 15.90 -6.77
N SER A 144 -8.73 16.21 -5.64
CA SER A 144 -7.28 16.12 -5.42
C SER A 144 -6.90 14.83 -4.70
N ALA A 145 -5.60 14.50 -4.71
CA ALA A 145 -5.07 13.33 -4.03
C ALA A 145 -5.09 13.43 -2.48
N LYS A 146 -5.25 14.64 -1.91
CA LYS A 146 -5.17 14.93 -0.46
C LYS A 146 -6.53 15.22 0.17
N ASP A 147 -7.55 14.45 -0.20
CA ASP A 147 -8.89 14.50 0.40
C ASP A 147 -9.61 15.85 0.30
N SER A 148 -9.32 16.63 -0.74
CA SER A 148 -10.08 17.83 -1.09
C SER A 148 -10.75 17.64 -2.45
N ALA A 149 -12.00 18.06 -2.55
CA ALA A 149 -12.71 18.14 -3.82
C ALA A 149 -13.43 19.48 -3.93
N HIS A 150 -13.83 19.85 -5.13
CA HIS A 150 -14.71 20.99 -5.35
C HIS A 150 -15.67 20.71 -6.50
N ILE A 151 -16.81 21.39 -6.45
CA ILE A 151 -17.75 21.51 -7.56
C ILE A 151 -17.46 22.84 -8.26
N GLY A 152 -17.25 22.80 -9.58
CA GLY A 152 -17.12 23.96 -10.44
C GLY A 152 -18.32 24.11 -11.37
N ILE A 153 -18.65 25.35 -11.73
CA ILE A 153 -19.74 25.68 -12.66
C ILE A 153 -19.17 26.47 -13.84
N LEU A 154 -19.30 25.89 -15.03
CA LEU A 154 -18.95 26.50 -16.31
C LEU A 154 -20.23 26.93 -17.04
N SER A 155 -20.23 28.14 -17.59
CA SER A 155 -21.29 28.60 -18.48
C SER A 155 -20.97 28.18 -19.92
N MET A 156 -21.95 27.71 -20.68
CA MET A 156 -21.82 27.57 -22.13
C MET A 156 -22.22 28.91 -22.76
N GLU A 157 -21.23 29.73 -23.12
CA GLU A 157 -21.51 31.00 -23.80
C GLU A 157 -21.50 30.76 -25.31
N PRO A 158 -22.54 31.19 -26.05
CA PRO A 158 -22.50 31.17 -27.50
C PRO A 158 -21.48 32.21 -27.97
N GLU A 159 -20.41 31.76 -28.62
CA GLU A 159 -19.53 32.64 -29.37
C GLU A 159 -20.21 33.06 -30.68
N PRO A 160 -20.17 34.36 -31.04
CA PRO A 160 -20.62 34.78 -32.36
C PRO A 160 -19.77 34.07 -33.43
N ALA A 161 -20.43 33.56 -34.47
CA ALA A 161 -19.77 32.89 -35.59
C ALA A 161 -18.64 33.78 -36.13
N LYS A 162 -17.45 33.18 -36.32
CA LYS A 162 -16.31 33.89 -36.91
C LYS A 162 -16.67 34.25 -38.36
N GLU A 163 -16.31 35.47 -38.79
CA GLU A 163 -16.55 35.93 -40.17
C GLU A 163 -16.03 34.91 -41.19
N GLY A 164 -16.95 34.21 -41.87
CA GLY A 164 -16.65 33.17 -42.85
C GLY A 164 -17.32 31.80 -42.62
N GLU A 165 -17.85 31.52 -41.43
CA GLU A 165 -18.74 30.37 -41.18
C GLU A 165 -20.21 30.76 -41.39
N HIS A 166 -21.02 29.84 -41.93
CA HIS A 166 -22.46 30.05 -42.15
C HIS A 166 -23.12 30.53 -40.85
N ALA A 167 -23.91 31.62 -40.94
CA ALA A 167 -24.59 32.28 -39.83
C ALA A 167 -25.55 31.39 -39.02
N ASP A 168 -25.78 30.16 -39.46
CA ASP A 168 -26.64 29.15 -38.81
C ASP A 168 -25.88 28.27 -37.79
N LYS A 169 -24.54 28.37 -37.67
CA LYS A 169 -23.76 27.63 -36.66
C LYS A 169 -23.41 28.52 -35.45
N LEU A 170 -24.16 28.37 -34.36
CA LEU A 170 -23.75 28.87 -33.04
C LEU A 170 -22.62 27.99 -32.51
N CYS A 171 -21.40 28.52 -32.45
CA CYS A 171 -20.29 27.87 -31.77
C CYS A 171 -20.40 28.16 -30.26
N TYR A 172 -20.34 27.13 -29.41
CA TYR A 172 -20.36 27.33 -27.95
C TYR A 172 -18.94 27.16 -27.39
N ALA A 173 -18.48 28.14 -26.64
CA ALA A 173 -17.24 28.03 -25.88
C ALA A 173 -17.53 27.93 -24.38
N PHE A 174 -16.57 27.40 -23.62
CA PHE A 174 -16.62 27.50 -22.16
C PHE A 174 -16.46 28.99 -21.78
N GLY A 175 -17.50 29.56 -21.19
CA GLY A 175 -17.45 30.87 -20.55
C GLY A 175 -16.56 30.87 -19.30
N LYS A 176 -16.39 32.04 -18.69
CA LYS A 176 -15.62 32.16 -17.44
C LYS A 176 -16.28 31.34 -16.33
N GLU A 177 -15.45 30.59 -15.62
CA GLU A 177 -15.87 29.85 -14.44
C GLU A 177 -16.32 30.80 -13.33
N LYS A 178 -17.55 30.62 -12.84
CA LYS A 178 -18.22 31.60 -11.95
C LYS A 178 -18.10 31.27 -10.47
N SER A 179 -18.20 30.00 -10.09
CA SER A 179 -18.37 29.61 -8.69
C SER A 179 -17.69 28.27 -8.38
N TYR A 180 -17.09 28.19 -7.19
CA TYR A 180 -16.49 26.97 -6.64
C TYR A 180 -17.11 26.65 -5.29
N PHE A 181 -17.46 25.38 -5.09
CA PHE A 181 -17.91 24.88 -3.79
C PHE A 181 -16.98 23.78 -3.29
N GLY A 182 -16.28 24.06 -2.19
CA GLY A 182 -15.27 23.16 -1.62
C GLY A 182 -15.87 22.04 -0.76
N LEU A 183 -15.30 20.85 -0.88
CA LEU A 183 -15.64 19.66 -0.12
C LEU A 183 -14.39 19.17 0.65
N HIS A 184 -14.58 18.82 1.92
CA HIS A 184 -13.51 18.36 2.82
C HIS A 184 -13.32 16.83 2.80
N PHE A 185 -13.51 16.21 1.63
CA PHE A 185 -13.23 14.79 1.41
C PHE A 185 -12.91 14.53 -0.06
N ASN A 186 -12.29 13.38 -0.37
CA ASN A 186 -12.01 12.98 -1.74
C ASN A 186 -13.30 12.52 -2.41
N ALA A 187 -13.87 13.34 -3.30
CA ALA A 187 -15.07 13.00 -4.03
C ALA A 187 -14.75 12.32 -5.37
N TYR A 188 -15.53 11.30 -5.75
CA TYR A 188 -15.32 10.57 -7.00
C TYR A 188 -16.53 10.56 -7.93
N ALA A 189 -17.73 10.75 -7.39
CA ALA A 189 -18.96 10.83 -8.18
C ALA A 189 -19.94 11.80 -7.53
N PHE A 190 -20.80 12.40 -8.35
CA PHE A 190 -21.99 13.07 -7.90
C PHE A 190 -23.16 12.72 -8.81
N ASP A 191 -24.37 12.93 -8.30
CA ASP A 191 -25.60 12.88 -9.07
C ASP A 191 -26.42 14.13 -8.77
N ILE A 192 -27.16 14.61 -9.76
CA ILE A 192 -28.04 15.76 -9.63
C ILE A 192 -29.47 15.27 -9.71
N ASN A 193 -30.29 15.65 -8.74
CA ASN A 193 -31.73 15.52 -8.81
C ASN A 193 -32.35 16.89 -9.15
N PRO A 194 -32.71 17.15 -10.41
CA PRO A 194 -33.26 18.44 -10.81
C PRO A 194 -34.61 18.72 -10.16
N MET A 195 -35.41 17.68 -9.88
CA MET A 195 -36.73 17.82 -9.26
C MET A 195 -36.62 18.21 -7.78
N ALA A 196 -35.69 17.59 -7.05
CA ALA A 196 -35.44 17.90 -5.63
C ALA A 196 -34.55 19.14 -5.43
N LYS A 197 -33.92 19.65 -6.50
CA LYS A 197 -32.90 20.71 -6.44
C LYS A 197 -31.76 20.35 -5.49
N GLU A 198 -31.21 19.15 -5.64
CA GLU A 198 -30.11 18.67 -4.80
C GLU A 198 -29.01 18.03 -5.65
N ILE A 199 -27.76 18.28 -5.28
CA ILE A 199 -26.60 17.52 -5.75
C ILE A 199 -26.19 16.57 -4.63
N THR A 200 -26.19 15.27 -4.90
CA THR A 200 -25.63 14.27 -3.99
C THR A 200 -24.22 13.95 -4.43
N VAL A 201 -23.23 14.27 -3.59
CA VAL A 201 -21.82 14.00 -3.84
C VAL A 201 -21.35 12.85 -2.95
N VAL A 202 -20.65 11.89 -3.54
CA VAL A 202 -20.11 10.73 -2.83
C VAL A 202 -18.60 10.72 -2.93
N GLY A 203 -17.96 10.40 -1.82
CA GLY A 203 -16.53 10.31 -1.71
C GLY A 203 -16.04 9.44 -0.57
N THR A 204 -14.73 9.48 -0.39
CA THR A 204 -14.02 8.81 0.70
C THR A 204 -13.33 9.84 1.58
N ASN A 205 -13.32 9.58 2.88
CA ASN A 205 -12.52 10.31 3.85
C ASN A 205 -11.52 9.35 4.52
N ALA A 206 -10.69 9.85 5.43
CA ALA A 206 -9.71 9.03 6.16
C ALA A 206 -10.33 7.89 7.00
N LEU A 207 -11.64 7.94 7.28
CA LEU A 207 -12.36 7.00 8.15
C LEU A 207 -13.25 6.02 7.36
N GLY A 208 -13.52 6.27 6.08
CA GLY A 208 -14.45 5.47 5.27
C GLY A 208 -15.09 6.29 4.15
N TYR A 209 -16.42 6.28 4.08
CA TYR A 209 -17.19 6.93 3.03
C TYR A 209 -17.89 8.19 3.58
N SER A 210 -17.97 9.23 2.76
CA SER A 210 -18.72 10.45 3.06
C SER A 210 -19.66 10.78 1.92
N ILE A 211 -20.90 11.11 2.24
CA ILE A 211 -21.92 11.55 1.30
C ILE A 211 -22.36 12.94 1.74
N ALA A 212 -22.17 13.93 0.87
CA ALA A 212 -22.65 15.29 1.09
C ALA A 212 -23.80 15.59 0.14
N VAL A 213 -24.80 16.31 0.65
CA VAL A 213 -25.89 16.83 -0.18
C VAL A 213 -25.73 18.34 -0.26
N VAL A 214 -25.72 18.89 -1.46
CA VAL A 214 -25.60 20.32 -1.75
C VAL A 214 -26.93 20.81 -2.30
N ASP A 215 -27.44 21.91 -1.75
CA ASP A 215 -28.69 22.53 -2.16
C ASP A 215 -28.49 23.37 -3.43
N LEU A 216 -29.37 23.19 -4.42
CA LEU A 216 -29.43 23.94 -5.67
C LEU A 216 -30.51 25.03 -5.67
N THR A 217 -31.18 25.30 -4.56
CA THR A 217 -32.31 26.25 -4.52
C THR A 217 -31.92 27.65 -5.00
N ASN A 218 -30.71 28.12 -4.66
CA ASN A 218 -30.17 29.43 -5.07
C ASN A 218 -29.15 29.32 -6.22
N PHE A 219 -29.17 28.22 -6.98
CA PHE A 219 -28.26 28.00 -8.10
C PHE A 219 -28.51 29.05 -9.22
N PRO A 220 -27.47 29.65 -9.83
CA PRO A 220 -26.03 29.39 -9.67
C PRO A 220 -25.31 30.34 -8.68
N GLU A 221 -26.03 31.22 -7.98
CA GLU A 221 -25.46 32.30 -7.16
C GLU A 221 -24.81 31.78 -5.88
N GLU A 222 -25.43 30.79 -5.23
CA GLU A 222 -24.93 30.21 -3.99
C GLU A 222 -25.15 28.69 -3.95
N LEU A 223 -24.10 27.96 -3.57
CA LEU A 223 -24.14 26.53 -3.26
C LEU A 223 -23.89 26.38 -1.76
N SER A 224 -24.76 25.66 -1.06
CA SER A 224 -24.63 25.42 0.38
C SER A 224 -24.90 23.95 0.70
N PHE A 225 -24.35 23.47 1.83
CA PHE A 225 -24.64 22.11 2.28
C PHE A 225 -26.08 22.00 2.79
N LYS A 226 -26.79 20.98 2.33
CA LYS A 226 -28.09 20.58 2.88
C LYS A 226 -27.85 19.70 4.11
N GLY A 227 -27.54 20.35 5.22
CA GLY A 227 -27.23 19.69 6.49
C GLY A 227 -25.81 19.13 6.56
N GLU A 228 -25.55 18.28 7.56
CA GLU A 228 -24.24 17.66 7.77
C GLU A 228 -24.00 16.47 6.83
N PRO A 229 -22.76 16.26 6.35
CA PRO A 229 -22.42 15.09 5.55
C PRO A 229 -22.67 13.77 6.29
N TYR A 230 -23.23 12.79 5.58
CA TYR A 230 -23.41 11.43 6.09
C TYR A 230 -22.08 10.68 6.01
N ASN A 231 -21.51 10.36 7.17
CA ASN A 231 -20.21 9.70 7.27
C ASN A 231 -20.34 8.24 7.71
N TYR A 232 -19.95 7.29 6.85
CA TYR A 232 -19.80 5.89 7.22
C TYR A 232 -18.36 5.59 7.63
N HIS A 233 -18.19 5.13 8.86
CA HIS A 233 -16.90 4.76 9.41
C HIS A 233 -16.61 3.29 9.11
N LYS A 234 -15.66 3.05 8.21
CA LYS A 234 -15.14 1.72 7.95
C LYS A 234 -14.21 1.34 9.11
N LYS A 235 -14.68 0.41 9.96
CA LYS A 235 -13.89 -0.10 11.10
C LYS A 235 -12.47 -0.45 10.67
N LYS A 236 -11.47 0.12 11.36
CA LYS A 236 -10.06 -0.22 11.12
C LYS A 236 -9.80 -1.65 11.59
N GLN A 237 -8.81 -2.33 11.00
CA GLN A 237 -8.45 -3.69 11.43
C GLN A 237 -8.08 -3.74 12.92
N SER A 238 -7.42 -2.69 13.44
CA SER A 238 -7.13 -2.56 14.87
C SER A 238 -8.37 -2.50 15.75
N GLU A 239 -9.43 -1.82 15.30
CA GLU A 239 -10.71 -1.74 16.03
C GLU A 239 -11.45 -3.07 15.98
N VAL A 240 -11.39 -3.78 14.84
CA VAL A 240 -11.94 -5.15 14.73
C VAL A 240 -11.20 -6.10 15.67
N ILE A 241 -9.88 -5.99 15.77
CA ILE A 241 -9.06 -6.80 16.70
C ILE A 241 -9.38 -6.42 18.15
N ALA A 242 -9.55 -5.13 18.45
CA ALA A 242 -9.93 -4.67 19.79
C ALA A 242 -11.33 -5.15 20.21
N ASP A 243 -12.29 -5.19 19.29
CA ASP A 243 -13.63 -5.77 19.53
C ASP A 243 -13.56 -7.28 19.82
N GLN A 244 -12.61 -8.00 19.20
CA GLN A 244 -12.43 -9.45 19.37
C GLN A 244 -11.61 -9.82 20.61
N ASP A 245 -10.60 -9.02 20.95
CA ASP A 245 -9.71 -9.22 22.10
C ASP A 245 -9.56 -7.93 22.91
N PRO A 246 -10.56 -7.56 23.74
CA PRO A 246 -10.55 -6.31 24.51
C PRO A 246 -9.40 -6.21 25.52
N TYR A 247 -8.92 -7.34 26.00
CA TYR A 247 -7.82 -7.42 26.97
C TYR A 247 -6.45 -7.55 26.29
N GLY A 248 -6.40 -7.82 24.97
CA GLY A 248 -5.16 -8.01 24.20
C GLY A 248 -4.43 -9.33 24.50
N LEU A 249 -5.04 -10.26 25.24
CA LEU A 249 -4.37 -11.51 25.66
C LEU A 249 -4.09 -12.43 24.47
N GLY A 250 -5.02 -12.56 23.54
CA GLY A 250 -4.83 -13.35 22.31
C GLY A 250 -3.69 -12.80 21.46
N LEU A 251 -3.62 -11.47 21.29
CA LEU A 251 -2.54 -10.84 20.53
C LEU A 251 -1.17 -11.09 21.17
N THR A 252 -1.05 -10.97 22.49
CA THR A 252 0.21 -11.22 23.22
C THR A 252 0.67 -12.68 23.13
N VAL A 253 -0.25 -13.64 23.30
CA VAL A 253 0.08 -15.07 23.23
C VAL A 253 0.58 -15.45 21.84
N VAL A 254 -0.07 -14.95 20.78
CA VAL A 254 0.39 -15.20 19.40
C VAL A 254 1.77 -14.59 19.18
N ALA A 255 1.99 -13.33 19.57
CA ALA A 255 3.28 -12.66 19.40
C ALA A 255 4.42 -13.40 20.14
N VAL A 256 4.20 -13.76 21.41
CA VAL A 256 5.18 -14.49 22.23
C VAL A 256 5.45 -15.88 21.63
N SER A 257 4.41 -16.62 21.23
CA SER A 257 4.56 -17.96 20.66
C SER A 257 5.42 -17.99 19.40
N VAL A 258 5.23 -17.02 18.48
CA VAL A 258 6.00 -16.94 17.23
C VAL A 258 7.48 -16.69 17.50
N VAL A 259 7.80 -15.81 18.46
CA VAL A 259 9.20 -15.52 18.86
C VAL A 259 9.88 -16.75 19.46
N PHE A 260 9.19 -17.47 20.36
CA PHE A 260 9.75 -18.69 20.95
C PHE A 260 9.94 -19.79 19.91
N ILE A 261 8.99 -19.98 18.99
CA ILE A 261 9.14 -20.95 17.90
C ILE A 261 10.34 -20.59 17.01
N ALA A 262 10.52 -19.31 16.68
CA ALA A 262 11.68 -18.86 15.93
C ALA A 262 13.00 -19.15 16.66
N LEU A 263 13.13 -18.81 17.95
CA LEU A 263 14.33 -19.07 18.75
C LEU A 263 14.63 -20.57 18.89
N ILE A 264 13.59 -21.38 19.16
CA ILE A 264 13.71 -22.84 19.25
C ILE A 264 14.18 -23.40 17.91
N SER A 265 13.64 -22.91 16.79
CA SER A 265 14.05 -23.39 15.46
C SER A 265 15.54 -23.14 15.19
N VAL A 266 16.05 -21.95 15.53
CA VAL A 266 17.49 -21.62 15.40
C VAL A 266 18.34 -22.53 16.30
N CYS A 267 17.89 -22.77 17.53
CA CYS A 267 18.59 -23.64 18.47
C CYS A 267 18.66 -25.10 17.96
N LEU A 268 17.55 -25.65 17.46
CA LEU A 268 17.49 -27.00 16.90
C LEU A 268 18.40 -27.16 15.69
N ILE A 269 18.47 -26.15 14.83
CA ILE A 269 19.36 -26.15 13.66
C ILE A 269 20.82 -26.24 14.12
N MET A 270 21.23 -25.43 15.09
CA MET A 270 22.61 -25.42 15.61
C MET A 270 22.99 -26.75 16.30
N LEU A 271 22.09 -27.32 17.10
CA LEU A 271 22.29 -28.63 17.73
C LEU A 271 22.31 -29.78 16.71
N GLY A 272 21.50 -29.67 15.66
CA GLY A 272 21.48 -30.60 14.53
C GLY A 272 22.80 -30.61 13.76
N TYR A 273 23.39 -29.43 13.49
CA TYR A 273 24.69 -29.34 12.82
C TYR A 273 25.83 -29.94 13.66
N GLY A 274 25.88 -29.67 14.97
CA GLY A 274 26.93 -30.21 15.85
C GLY A 274 26.92 -31.74 15.95
N SER A 275 25.73 -32.35 16.09
CA SER A 275 25.57 -33.80 16.12
C SER A 275 25.80 -34.45 14.75
N ALA A 276 25.38 -33.81 13.66
CA ALA A 276 25.64 -34.26 12.30
C ALA A 276 27.15 -34.30 11.98
N ILE A 277 27.89 -33.24 12.32
CA ILE A 277 29.35 -33.16 12.13
C ILE A 277 30.07 -34.25 12.92
N ARG A 278 29.71 -34.47 14.20
CA ARG A 278 30.31 -35.52 15.03
C ARG A 278 30.07 -36.92 14.43
N SER A 279 28.85 -37.20 14.00
CA SER A 279 28.50 -38.47 13.37
C SER A 279 29.17 -38.69 12.00
N TRP A 280 29.45 -37.62 11.26
CA TRP A 280 30.20 -37.69 10.00
C TRP A 280 31.69 -37.90 10.23
N ASN A 281 32.27 -37.28 11.26
CA ASN A 281 33.67 -37.45 11.62
C ASN A 281 33.96 -38.87 12.14
N GLU A 282 33.08 -39.43 12.96
CA GLU A 282 33.21 -40.83 13.42
C GLU A 282 33.09 -41.84 12.27
N LYS A 283 32.21 -41.57 11.29
CA LYS A 283 32.08 -42.43 10.09
C LYS A 283 33.30 -42.32 9.17
N ARG A 284 33.97 -41.16 9.11
CA ARG A 284 35.24 -40.99 8.38
C ARG A 284 36.38 -41.73 9.08
N LYS A 285 36.54 -41.55 10.40
CA LYS A 285 37.57 -42.27 11.19
C LYS A 285 37.47 -43.80 11.06
N LYS A 286 36.27 -44.37 11.19
CA LYS A 286 36.07 -45.82 11.00
C LYS A 286 36.36 -46.31 9.58
N LYS A 287 36.14 -45.47 8.56
CA LYS A 287 36.44 -45.79 7.16
C LYS A 287 37.94 -45.71 6.87
N ASP A 288 38.66 -44.80 7.54
CA ASP A 288 40.11 -44.64 7.41
C ASP A 288 40.86 -45.73 8.18
N GLU A 289 40.36 -46.16 9.36
CA GLU A 289 40.88 -47.30 10.11
C GLU A 289 40.68 -48.64 9.36
N ALA A 290 39.52 -48.84 8.74
CA ALA A 290 39.25 -50.02 7.91
C ALA A 290 40.14 -50.09 6.65
N LYS A 291 40.56 -48.95 6.09
CA LYS A 291 41.52 -48.90 4.98
C LYS A 291 42.95 -49.22 5.41
N LYS A 292 43.36 -48.86 6.64
CA LYS A 292 44.70 -49.16 7.17
C LYS A 292 44.91 -50.65 7.46
N GLN A 293 43.87 -51.39 7.84
CA GLN A 293 43.96 -52.84 8.10
C GLN A 293 44.00 -53.71 6.81
N SER A 294 43.70 -53.14 5.64
CA SER A 294 43.74 -53.85 4.35
C SER A 294 45.10 -53.77 3.63
N GLY A 295 46.09 -53.06 4.19
CA GLY A 295 47.34 -52.68 3.50
C GLY A 295 48.62 -53.29 4.07
N THR A 296 48.60 -54.53 4.58
CA THR A 296 49.84 -55.26 4.92
C THR A 296 49.96 -56.50 4.04
N GLY A 297 50.77 -56.38 2.98
CA GLY A 297 51.12 -57.49 2.11
C GLY A 297 52.04 -57.12 0.95
N ARG A 298 53.34 -57.43 1.14
CA ARG A 298 54.41 -57.70 0.15
C ARG A 298 55.34 -56.55 -0.30
N THR A 299 56.57 -56.71 0.21
CA THR A 299 57.92 -56.37 -0.28
C THR A 299 58.17 -56.49 -1.78
N GLY A 300 59.04 -55.61 -2.30
CA GLY A 300 60.17 -56.02 -3.17
C GLY A 300 60.18 -55.54 -4.64
N ASP A 301 60.91 -54.45 -4.87
CA ASP A 301 61.90 -54.23 -5.95
C ASP A 301 61.51 -54.00 -7.44
N ASN A 302 62.23 -53.03 -8.02
CA ASN A 302 62.48 -52.66 -9.43
C ASN A 302 61.42 -51.96 -10.31
N GLY A 303 61.63 -50.65 -10.50
CA GLY A 303 62.04 -50.08 -11.81
C GLY A 303 60.98 -49.81 -12.88
N GLY A 304 60.71 -48.52 -13.14
CA GLY A 304 60.17 -48.03 -14.43
C GLY A 304 58.84 -47.25 -14.36
N GLN A 305 58.94 -45.92 -14.36
CA GLN A 305 57.87 -44.90 -14.52
C GLN A 305 57.02 -45.03 -15.82
N PRO A 306 55.91 -44.29 -16.05
CA PRO A 306 55.42 -43.08 -15.35
C PRO A 306 53.89 -42.95 -15.07
N ALA A 307 53.58 -41.97 -14.22
CA ALA A 307 52.36 -41.13 -14.17
C ALA A 307 50.99 -41.81 -13.94
N GLU A 308 50.43 -41.66 -12.73
CA GLU A 308 49.02 -41.27 -12.51
C GLU A 308 48.85 -40.57 -11.15
N ALA A 309 47.85 -39.70 -11.08
CA ALA A 309 47.57 -38.72 -10.06
C ALA A 309 47.29 -39.29 -8.66
N GLY A 310 47.77 -38.57 -7.64
CA GLY A 310 47.05 -38.40 -6.38
C GLY A 310 47.14 -39.52 -5.35
N SER A 311 48.33 -40.05 -5.07
CA SER A 311 48.57 -40.61 -3.74
C SER A 311 48.58 -39.45 -2.73
N GLN A 312 47.46 -39.23 -2.03
CA GLN A 312 47.49 -38.54 -0.75
C GLN A 312 48.32 -39.42 0.21
N GLN A 313 49.64 -39.28 0.15
CA GLN A 313 50.49 -39.64 1.26
C GLN A 313 49.96 -38.84 2.45
N SER A 314 49.46 -39.54 3.47
CA SER A 314 49.18 -38.94 4.76
C SER A 314 50.51 -38.49 5.35
N VAL A 315 50.88 -37.25 5.05
CA VAL A 315 52.02 -36.61 5.68
C VAL A 315 51.70 -36.48 7.17
N ASP A 316 52.60 -36.97 8.02
CA ASP A 316 52.36 -37.06 9.45
C ASP A 316 52.17 -35.66 10.07
N GLY A 317 51.36 -35.58 11.13
CA GLY A 317 51.06 -34.32 11.81
C GLY A 317 52.30 -33.58 12.29
N ASP A 318 53.36 -34.33 12.61
CA ASP A 318 54.66 -33.81 13.04
C ASP A 318 55.36 -33.03 11.92
N VAL A 319 55.18 -33.44 10.66
CA VAL A 319 55.75 -32.74 9.51
C VAL A 319 55.01 -31.42 9.27
N TYR A 320 53.67 -31.43 9.42
CA TYR A 320 52.91 -30.18 9.37
C TYR A 320 53.24 -29.24 10.53
N ALA A 321 53.44 -29.77 11.73
CA ALA A 321 53.88 -28.99 12.87
C ALA A 321 55.29 -28.41 12.63
N ALA A 322 56.22 -29.20 12.09
CA ALA A 322 57.56 -28.73 11.75
C ALA A 322 57.54 -27.64 10.68
N ILE A 323 56.72 -27.80 9.63
CA ILE A 323 56.54 -26.78 8.57
C ILE A 323 55.90 -25.51 9.15
N ALA A 324 54.88 -25.64 9.98
CA ALA A 324 54.23 -24.51 10.63
C ALA A 324 55.20 -23.75 11.56
N THR A 325 56.01 -24.47 12.33
CA THR A 325 57.04 -23.90 13.20
C THR A 325 58.13 -23.19 12.38
N ALA A 326 58.56 -23.77 11.26
CA ALA A 326 59.54 -23.14 10.38
C ALA A 326 59.02 -21.83 9.77
N ILE A 327 57.76 -21.80 9.34
CA ILE A 327 57.11 -20.58 8.82
C ILE A 327 56.92 -19.54 9.93
N TYR A 328 56.51 -19.97 11.13
CA TYR A 328 56.35 -19.09 12.28
C TYR A 328 57.65 -18.38 12.65
N LEU A 329 58.75 -19.14 12.80
CA LEU A 329 60.07 -18.59 13.12
C LEU A 329 60.60 -17.66 12.03
N TYR A 330 60.40 -18.00 10.75
CA TYR A 330 60.79 -17.15 9.64
C TYR A 330 60.04 -15.82 9.61
N ASN A 331 58.73 -15.84 9.91
CA ASN A 331 57.94 -14.62 9.98
C ASN A 331 58.29 -13.78 11.21
N GLU A 332 58.52 -14.41 12.37
CA GLU A 332 58.97 -13.73 13.59
C GLU A 332 60.28 -12.96 13.37
N GLU A 333 61.21 -13.52 12.60
CA GLU A 333 62.49 -12.87 12.24
C GLU A 333 62.35 -11.74 11.20
N LEU A 334 61.22 -11.68 10.47
CA LEU A 334 60.90 -10.67 9.46
C LEU A 334 60.07 -9.50 9.99
N HIS A 335 59.52 -9.59 11.20
CA HIS A 335 58.86 -8.46 11.83
C HIS A 335 59.94 -7.50 12.34
N ASP A 336 59.96 -6.28 11.78
CA ASP A 336 60.78 -5.18 12.30
C ASP A 336 60.27 -4.84 13.71
N ASP A 337 61.14 -4.69 14.70
CA ASP A 337 60.77 -4.36 16.08
C ASP A 337 60.15 -2.96 16.09
N GLU A 338 58.81 -2.87 16.05
CA GLU A 338 58.12 -1.60 15.99
C GLU A 338 58.21 -0.86 17.34
N ASP A 339 58.80 0.34 17.35
CA ASP A 339 58.81 1.22 18.52
C ASP A 339 57.37 1.62 18.90
N MET A 340 56.97 1.36 20.15
CA MET A 340 55.62 1.62 20.67
C MET A 340 55.33 3.12 20.93
N VAL A 341 55.85 4.02 20.10
CA VAL A 341 55.63 5.48 20.17
C VAL A 341 55.00 5.95 18.86
N ILE A 342 53.67 5.97 18.81
CA ILE A 342 52.92 6.52 17.68
C ILE A 342 52.95 8.06 17.78
N THR A 343 53.74 8.72 16.92
CA THR A 343 53.71 10.19 16.82
C THR A 343 52.55 10.63 15.94
N ILE A 344 51.41 10.97 16.56
CA ILE A 344 50.24 11.49 15.85
C ILE A 344 50.44 12.99 15.60
N GLN A 345 50.71 13.40 14.36
CA GLN A 345 50.61 14.80 13.96
C GLN A 345 49.13 15.19 13.88
N ASN A 346 48.67 15.95 14.86
CA ASN A 346 47.29 16.43 14.93
C ASN A 346 47.13 17.58 13.92
N VAL A 347 46.70 17.27 12.69
CA VAL A 347 46.36 18.29 11.70
C VAL A 347 45.11 19.00 12.21
N GLU A 348 45.23 20.29 12.57
CA GLU A 348 44.07 21.11 12.91
C GLU A 348 43.04 20.98 11.78
N ARG A 349 41.82 20.58 12.15
CA ARG A 349 40.73 20.16 11.26
C ARG A 349 40.69 21.00 9.97
N THR A 350 41.17 20.44 8.87
CA THR A 350 40.98 21.04 7.55
C THR A 350 39.49 21.22 7.33
N TRP A 351 39.05 22.45 7.04
CA TRP A 351 37.65 22.75 6.79
C TRP A 351 37.12 21.79 5.72
N THR A 352 36.08 21.00 6.06
CA THR A 352 35.39 20.11 5.12
C THR A 352 33.92 20.50 5.04
N PRO A 353 33.29 20.43 3.84
CA PRO A 353 31.88 20.78 3.67
C PRO A 353 30.94 19.95 4.56
N TRP A 354 31.35 18.71 4.89
CA TRP A 354 30.64 17.80 5.78
C TRP A 354 30.63 18.23 7.24
N ASN A 355 31.55 19.10 7.66
CA ASN A 355 31.63 19.65 9.02
C ASN A 355 31.14 21.11 9.10
N ASP A 356 30.69 21.72 8.00
CA ASP A 356 30.15 23.08 8.01
C ASP A 356 28.64 23.03 8.27
N LYS A 357 28.25 23.57 9.44
CA LYS A 357 26.87 23.62 9.93
C LYS A 357 25.90 24.35 8.97
N ARG A 358 26.42 25.17 8.04
CA ARG A 358 25.61 25.85 7.02
C ARG A 358 25.00 24.91 5.98
N PHE A 359 25.65 23.78 5.67
CA PHE A 359 25.11 22.80 4.72
C PHE A 359 24.14 21.80 5.35
N ASN A 360 24.18 21.62 6.67
CA ASN A 360 23.31 20.71 7.41
C ASN A 360 21.97 21.34 7.86
N MET A 361 21.72 22.61 7.55
CA MET A 361 20.47 23.28 7.92
C MET A 361 19.55 23.39 6.70
N ASN A 362 18.34 22.83 6.81
CA ASN A 362 17.34 22.89 5.74
C ASN A 362 17.06 24.36 5.33
N GLN A 363 17.24 24.66 4.04
CA GLN A 363 17.05 26.00 3.45
C GLN A 363 15.64 26.59 3.65
N TYR A 364 14.66 25.77 4.04
CA TYR A 364 13.28 26.16 4.25
C TYR A 364 13.06 27.17 5.39
N PHE A 365 13.99 27.29 6.35
CA PHE A 365 13.85 28.18 7.50
C PHE A 365 14.55 29.54 7.38
N ASN A 366 15.23 29.82 6.26
CA ASN A 366 15.95 31.07 6.07
C ASN A 366 15.24 31.97 5.04
N LYS A 367 14.06 32.47 5.41
CA LYS A 367 13.46 33.66 4.79
C LYS A 367 13.51 34.79 5.80
N LYS A 368 14.37 35.78 5.56
CA LYS A 368 14.22 37.13 6.10
C LYS A 368 13.75 38.03 4.98
#